data_AF-A0A559MNG7-F1
#
_entry.id   AF-A0A559MNG7-F1
#
_cell.length_a   1.000
_cell.length_b   1.000
_cell.length_c   1.000
_cell.angle_alpha   90.00
_cell.angle_beta   90.00
_cell.angle_gamma   90.00
#
_symmetry.space_group_name_H-M   'P 1'
#
loop_
_entity.id
_entity.type
_entity.pdbx_description
1 polymer ?
#
loop_
_entity_poly.entity_id
_entity_poly.type
_entity_poly.pdbx_seq_one_letter_code
_entity_poly.pdbx_strand_id
1 'polypeptide(L)'
;MTALDRIHFFRDPQRYDEQVWMLHGIQDFAYHDADSGCIRDMAEWCQSAWLRILRNYQENVETLTGLGRNWLQRSQATLARIHREEGSDSSSQGSGNLFDFDTDQDSDDDIASPPSDPRREGPLYVEARGYLQPAVDFYGRAVRSADALGSTTGDLLALAAESQMSLGNVTGPPGDERHFSHAIRYLRRAEEIPGYTLSIYLQQYLNDYGRYVS
;
A
#
# COMPACT_ATOMS: atom_id res chain seq x y z
N MET A 1 22.80 -15.11 5.17
CA MET A 1 22.80 -14.51 3.82
C MET A 1 24.09 -14.73 3.03
N THR A 2 25.28 -14.57 3.63
CA THR A 2 26.60 -14.65 2.94
C THR A 2 26.87 -15.95 2.17
N ALA A 3 26.30 -17.09 2.57
CA ALA A 3 26.43 -18.35 1.83
C ALA A 3 25.74 -18.30 0.45
N LEU A 4 24.56 -17.68 0.36
CA LEU A 4 23.81 -17.53 -0.90
C LEU A 4 24.50 -16.57 -1.87
N ASP A 5 25.12 -15.51 -1.35
CA ASP A 5 25.91 -14.58 -2.16
C ASP A 5 27.17 -15.25 -2.72
N ARG A 6 27.82 -16.13 -1.95
CA ARG A 6 29.02 -16.89 -2.36
C ARG A 6 28.76 -17.85 -3.52
N ILE A 7 27.59 -18.47 -3.57
CA ILE A 7 27.20 -19.37 -4.67
C ILE A 7 26.50 -18.61 -5.81
N HIS A 8 26.48 -17.27 -5.76
CA HIS A 8 25.82 -16.42 -6.74
C HIS A 8 24.36 -16.80 -7.02
N PHE A 9 23.66 -17.33 -6.02
CA PHE A 9 22.33 -17.92 -6.17
C PHE A 9 21.35 -16.95 -6.84
N PHE A 10 21.30 -15.69 -6.40
CA PHE A 10 20.43 -14.63 -6.95
C PHE A 10 20.94 -13.98 -8.23
N ARG A 11 22.03 -14.47 -8.82
CA ARG A 11 22.52 -14.05 -10.14
C ARG A 11 22.22 -15.07 -11.22
N ASP A 12 21.79 -16.28 -10.83
CA ASP A 12 21.52 -17.38 -11.76
C ASP A 12 20.07 -17.29 -12.28
N PRO A 13 19.83 -16.95 -13.55
CA PRO A 13 18.48 -16.85 -14.09
C PRO A 13 17.75 -18.21 -14.13
N GLN A 14 18.47 -19.33 -14.08
CA GLN A 14 17.84 -20.66 -14.15
C GLN A 14 17.10 -21.03 -12.86
N ARG A 15 17.34 -20.30 -11.76
CA ARG A 15 16.78 -20.58 -10.44
C ARG A 15 15.73 -19.56 -10.00
N TYR A 16 15.07 -18.94 -10.98
CA TYR A 16 14.11 -17.87 -10.75
C TYR A 16 13.01 -18.28 -9.77
N ASP A 17 12.39 -19.45 -9.98
CA ASP A 17 11.27 -19.90 -9.15
C ASP A 17 11.69 -20.12 -7.70
N GLU A 18 12.88 -20.70 -7.44
CA GLU A 18 13.35 -20.88 -6.08
C GLU A 18 13.81 -19.58 -5.43
N GLN A 19 14.34 -18.64 -6.21
CA GLN A 19 14.69 -17.31 -5.72
C GLN A 19 13.45 -16.56 -5.25
N VAL A 20 12.39 -16.55 -6.06
CA VAL A 20 11.11 -15.93 -5.74
C VAL A 20 10.48 -16.58 -4.51
N TRP A 21 10.38 -17.91 -4.49
CA TRP A 21 9.81 -18.65 -3.36
C TRP A 21 10.55 -18.34 -2.06
N MET A 22 11.89 -18.33 -2.10
CA MET A 22 12.72 -18.00 -0.95
C MET A 22 12.52 -16.55 -0.50
N LEU A 23 12.42 -15.61 -1.44
CA LEU A 23 12.23 -14.20 -1.11
C LEU A 23 10.88 -13.94 -0.46
N HIS A 24 9.81 -14.56 -0.92
CA HIS A 24 8.51 -14.47 -0.25
C HIS A 24 8.59 -14.98 1.19
N GLY A 25 9.15 -16.17 1.40
CA GLY A 25 9.25 -16.75 2.75
C GLY A 25 10.09 -15.89 3.70
N ILE A 26 11.25 -15.39 3.25
CA ILE A 26 12.11 -14.56 4.10
C ILE A 26 11.50 -13.18 4.32
N GLN A 27 10.86 -12.59 3.30
CA GLN A 27 10.18 -11.30 3.44
C GLN A 27 9.02 -11.39 4.44
N ASP A 28 8.19 -12.42 4.33
CA ASP A 28 7.05 -12.62 5.25
C ASP A 28 7.52 -12.84 6.69
N PHE A 29 8.64 -13.54 6.86
CA PHE A 29 9.28 -13.67 8.17
C PHE A 29 9.85 -12.34 8.68
N ALA A 30 10.51 -11.56 7.82
CA ALA A 30 11.11 -10.28 8.18
C ALA A 30 10.06 -9.25 8.64
N TYR A 31 8.85 -9.31 8.09
CA TYR A 31 7.71 -8.43 8.40
C TYR A 31 6.56 -9.14 9.12
N HIS A 32 6.85 -10.16 9.95
CA HIS A 32 5.82 -10.91 10.67
C HIS A 32 4.91 -10.02 11.55
N ASP A 33 5.44 -8.90 12.04
CA ASP A 33 4.70 -7.82 12.70
C ASP A 33 5.14 -6.46 12.13
N ALA A 34 4.65 -6.17 10.92
CA ALA A 34 5.03 -4.99 10.15
C ALA A 34 4.70 -3.66 10.85
N ASP A 35 3.68 -3.64 11.72
CA ASP A 35 3.25 -2.45 12.45
C ASP A 35 4.22 -2.08 13.58
N SER A 36 4.83 -3.09 14.21
CA SER A 36 5.88 -2.90 15.22
C SER A 36 7.27 -2.69 14.60
N GLY A 37 7.46 -3.03 13.32
CA GLY A 37 8.72 -2.86 12.61
C GLY A 37 9.08 -4.06 11.74
N CYS A 38 10.38 -4.33 11.61
CA CYS A 38 10.87 -5.48 10.84
C CYS A 38 12.22 -5.98 11.36
N ILE A 39 12.56 -7.21 10.96
CA ILE A 39 13.92 -7.74 11.11
C ILE A 39 14.80 -7.08 10.04
N ARG A 40 15.41 -5.94 10.40
CA ARG A 40 16.03 -4.98 9.47
C ARG A 40 17.02 -5.59 8.48
N ASP A 41 17.95 -6.43 8.94
CA ASP A 41 18.96 -7.05 8.10
C ASP A 41 18.36 -8.00 7.05
N MET A 42 17.30 -8.73 7.41
CA MET A 42 16.55 -9.58 6.47
C MET A 42 15.73 -8.75 5.48
N ALA A 43 15.06 -7.70 5.96
CA ALA A 43 14.30 -6.77 5.14
C ALA A 43 15.17 -6.08 4.06
N GLU A 44 16.31 -5.53 4.46
CA GLU A 44 17.29 -4.89 3.57
C GLU A 44 17.86 -5.88 2.55
N TRP A 45 18.10 -7.12 2.98
CA TRP A 45 18.56 -8.17 2.09
C TRP A 45 17.49 -8.57 1.07
N CYS A 46 16.23 -8.77 1.49
CA CYS A 46 15.13 -9.11 0.57
C CYS A 46 14.97 -8.03 -0.50
N GLN A 47 15.00 -6.76 -0.10
CA GLN A 47 14.95 -5.64 -1.05
C GLN A 47 16.11 -5.70 -2.05
N SER A 48 17.33 -5.90 -1.56
CA SER A 48 18.53 -5.99 -2.41
C SER A 48 18.46 -7.16 -3.38
N ALA A 49 17.93 -8.30 -2.93
CA ALA A 49 17.77 -9.50 -3.74
C ALA A 49 16.68 -9.32 -4.82
N TRP A 50 15.52 -8.77 -4.46
CA TRP A 50 14.49 -8.42 -5.44
C TRP A 50 15.00 -7.46 -6.52
N LEU A 51 15.75 -6.42 -6.14
CA LEU A 51 16.35 -5.48 -7.10
C LEU A 51 17.40 -6.14 -8.00
N ARG A 52 18.04 -7.23 -7.58
CA ARG A 52 18.94 -8.02 -8.44
C ARG A 52 18.14 -8.83 -9.46
N ILE A 53 17.07 -9.50 -9.03
CA ILE A 53 16.17 -10.25 -9.92
C ILE A 53 15.54 -9.32 -10.95
N LEU A 54 15.07 -8.14 -10.53
CA LEU A 54 14.46 -7.14 -11.41
C LEU A 54 15.33 -6.77 -12.61
N ARG A 55 16.67 -6.79 -12.47
CA ARG A 55 17.59 -6.46 -13.58
C ARG A 55 17.45 -7.44 -14.76
N ASN A 56 17.17 -8.71 -14.45
CA ASN A 56 17.02 -9.78 -15.43
C ASN A 56 15.55 -9.98 -15.84
N TYR A 57 14.60 -9.60 -14.97
CA TYR A 57 13.16 -9.83 -15.12
C TYR A 57 12.37 -8.53 -14.96
N GLN A 58 12.66 -7.54 -15.79
CA GLN A 58 12.21 -6.15 -15.60
C GLN A 58 10.68 -5.99 -15.57
N GLU A 59 9.97 -6.77 -16.39
CA GLU A 59 8.51 -6.71 -16.56
C GLU A 59 7.81 -7.99 -16.06
N ASN A 60 8.51 -8.80 -15.25
CA ASN A 60 7.90 -9.98 -14.68
C ASN A 60 6.93 -9.60 -13.55
N VAL A 61 5.68 -10.03 -13.68
CA VAL A 61 4.58 -9.72 -12.76
C VAL A 61 4.92 -10.09 -11.33
N GLU A 62 5.48 -11.27 -11.10
CA GLU A 62 5.79 -11.80 -9.77
C GLU A 62 6.92 -11.01 -9.09
N THR A 63 7.97 -10.68 -9.84
CA THR A 63 9.08 -9.84 -9.36
C THR A 63 8.60 -8.44 -8.98
N LEU A 64 7.78 -7.83 -9.83
CA LEU A 64 7.21 -6.50 -9.59
C LEU A 64 6.26 -6.51 -8.37
N THR A 65 5.43 -7.55 -8.26
CA THR A 65 4.50 -7.74 -7.12
C THR A 65 5.27 -7.92 -5.81
N GLY A 66 6.32 -8.74 -5.80
CA GLY A 66 7.20 -8.93 -4.64
C GLY A 66 7.86 -7.64 -4.16
N LEU A 67 8.34 -6.80 -5.10
CA LEU A 67 8.88 -5.47 -4.79
C LEU A 67 7.82 -4.51 -4.25
N GLY A 68 6.63 -4.47 -4.88
CA GLY A 68 5.50 -3.68 -4.39
C GLY A 68 5.16 -4.03 -2.94
N ARG A 69 5.07 -5.33 -2.66
CA ARG A 69 4.80 -5.86 -1.31
C ARG A 69 5.90 -5.50 -0.32
N ASN A 70 7.16 -5.59 -0.74
CA ASN A 70 8.31 -5.22 0.10
C ASN A 70 8.21 -3.77 0.55
N TRP A 71 7.93 -2.86 -0.38
CA TRP A 71 7.80 -1.42 -0.09
C TRP A 71 6.56 -1.10 0.73
N LEU A 72 5.43 -1.77 0.47
CA LEU A 72 4.20 -1.60 1.25
C LEU A 72 4.37 -2.11 2.68
N GLN A 73 5.07 -3.23 2.90
CA GLN A 73 5.34 -3.74 4.25
C GLN A 73 6.28 -2.80 5.04
N ARG A 74 7.22 -2.13 4.36
CA ARG A 74 8.10 -1.14 5.00
C ARG A 74 7.39 0.10 5.49
N SER A 75 6.32 0.52 4.82
CA SER A 75 5.57 1.70 5.25
C SER A 75 4.75 1.45 6.51
N GLN A 76 4.37 0.20 6.81
CA GLN A 76 3.42 -0.14 7.88
C GLN A 76 3.80 0.40 9.25
N ALA A 77 5.06 0.22 9.68
CA ALA A 77 5.51 0.76 10.97
C ALA A 77 5.39 2.30 11.04
N THR A 78 5.59 3.00 9.92
CA THR A 78 5.43 4.46 9.84
C THR A 78 3.94 4.84 9.86
N LEU A 79 3.11 4.13 9.11
CA LEU A 79 1.65 4.32 9.11
C LEU A 79 1.04 4.07 10.49
N ALA A 80 1.47 3.01 11.18
CA ALA A 80 1.04 2.71 12.54
C ALA A 80 1.44 3.80 13.55
N ARG A 81 2.57 4.48 13.33
CA ARG A 81 2.98 5.64 14.15
C ARG A 81 2.09 6.86 13.86
N ILE A 82 1.82 7.15 12.59
CA ILE A 82 0.90 8.22 12.18
C ILE A 82 -0.47 8.01 12.84
N HIS A 83 -1.05 6.82 12.72
CA HIS A 83 -2.35 6.50 13.34
C HIS A 83 -2.35 6.62 14.87
N ARG A 84 -1.24 6.28 15.53
CA ARG A 84 -1.09 6.46 16.97
C ARG A 84 -1.05 7.94 17.37
N GLU A 85 -0.33 8.77 16.62
CA GLU A 85 -0.27 10.21 16.88
C GLU A 85 -1.65 10.86 16.67
N GLU A 86 -2.32 10.55 15.56
CA GLU A 86 -3.67 11.03 15.25
C GLU A 86 -4.71 10.59 16.31
N GLY A 87 -4.65 9.34 16.75
CA GLY A 87 -5.55 8.81 17.78
C GLY A 87 -5.26 9.36 19.18
N SER A 88 -4.01 9.67 19.50
CA SER A 88 -3.62 10.24 20.79
C SER A 88 -4.09 11.69 20.98
N ASP A 89 -4.16 12.46 19.90
CA ASP A 89 -4.62 13.86 19.94
C ASP A 89 -6.11 13.97 20.31
N SER A 90 -6.91 12.97 19.96
CA SER A 90 -8.33 12.89 20.32
C SER A 90 -8.59 12.61 21.81
N SER A 91 -7.55 12.24 22.58
CA SER A 91 -7.66 11.93 24.01
C SER A 91 -7.29 13.09 24.95
N SER A 92 -7.02 14.29 24.40
CA SER A 92 -6.59 15.45 25.18
C SER A 92 -7.61 16.60 25.29
N GLN A 93 -8.83 16.45 24.75
CA GLN A 93 -9.97 17.32 25.05
C GLN A 93 -10.90 16.64 26.06
N GLY A 94 -10.86 17.14 27.29
CA GLY A 94 -11.64 16.63 28.40
C GLY A 94 -13.15 16.77 28.21
N SER A 95 -13.87 15.80 28.79
CA SER A 95 -15.12 16.00 29.52
C SER A 95 -16.20 16.86 28.85
N GLY A 96 -16.99 16.25 27.97
CA GLY A 96 -18.25 16.79 27.50
C GLY A 96 -19.16 15.67 26.98
N ASN A 97 -20.24 15.43 27.71
CA ASN A 97 -21.21 14.37 27.48
C ASN A 97 -22.01 14.57 26.17
N LEU A 98 -22.42 13.43 25.61
CA LEU A 98 -23.68 13.14 24.91
C LEU A 98 -23.90 13.66 23.47
N PHE A 99 -24.23 12.69 22.61
CA PHE A 99 -25.27 12.77 21.59
C PHE A 99 -26.18 14.00 21.74
N ASP A 100 -26.08 14.95 20.82
CA ASP A 100 -27.14 15.92 20.61
C ASP A 100 -27.45 16.01 19.12
N PHE A 101 -28.68 15.58 18.83
CA PHE A 101 -29.37 15.75 17.58
C PHE A 101 -30.08 17.09 17.73
N ASP A 102 -29.62 18.13 17.02
CA ASP A 102 -30.50 19.26 16.75
C ASP A 102 -30.21 19.88 15.37
N THR A 103 -31.27 20.49 14.88
CA THR A 103 -31.66 20.74 13.50
C THR A 103 -31.46 22.21 13.16
N ASP A 104 -31.31 22.50 11.88
CA ASP A 104 -31.50 23.79 11.20
C ASP A 104 -30.60 24.98 11.59
N GLN A 105 -29.64 25.28 10.70
CA GLN A 105 -29.39 26.65 10.31
C GLN A 105 -28.83 26.74 8.88
N ASP A 106 -29.63 27.33 7.99
CA ASP A 106 -29.23 27.84 6.69
C ASP A 106 -28.02 28.78 6.86
N SER A 107 -26.91 28.44 6.21
CA SER A 107 -25.81 29.35 5.92
C SER A 107 -25.14 28.86 4.64
N ASP A 108 -25.19 29.70 3.60
CA ASP A 108 -24.35 29.59 2.41
C ASP A 108 -22.87 29.62 2.85
N ASP A 109 -22.33 28.46 3.18
CA ASP A 109 -20.89 28.28 3.41
C ASP A 109 -20.27 27.70 2.15
N ASP A 110 -19.39 28.51 1.54
CA ASP A 110 -18.34 28.06 0.64
C ASP A 110 -17.82 26.69 1.11
N ILE A 111 -17.95 25.67 0.26
CA ILE A 111 -17.31 24.35 0.45
C ILE A 111 -15.81 24.56 0.24
N ALA A 112 -15.17 25.30 1.15
CA ALA A 112 -13.74 25.32 1.29
C ALA A 112 -13.35 23.92 1.73
N SER A 113 -12.62 23.20 0.88
CA SER A 113 -11.93 21.97 1.26
C SER A 113 -11.26 22.22 2.61
N PRO A 114 -11.39 21.30 3.59
CA PRO A 114 -10.75 21.48 4.89
C PRO A 114 -9.28 21.84 4.63
N PRO A 115 -8.74 22.88 5.28
CA PRO A 115 -7.36 23.29 5.06
C PRO A 115 -6.47 22.06 5.23
N SER A 116 -5.62 21.83 4.23
CA SER A 116 -4.63 20.75 4.24
C SER A 116 -4.00 20.65 5.62
N ASP A 117 -4.26 19.55 6.34
CA ASP A 117 -3.78 19.38 7.71
C ASP A 117 -2.25 19.54 7.67
N PRO A 118 -1.69 20.60 8.29
CA PRO A 118 -0.25 20.88 8.21
C PRO A 118 0.58 19.74 8.80
N ARG A 119 -0.02 18.83 9.59
CA ARG A 119 0.63 17.60 10.04
C ARG A 119 1.00 16.66 8.90
N ARG A 120 0.25 16.66 7.79
CA ARG A 120 0.51 15.83 6.59
C ARG A 120 1.78 16.24 5.84
N GLU A 121 2.35 17.39 6.18
CA GLU A 121 3.67 17.83 5.72
C GLU A 121 4.80 17.42 6.70
N GLY A 122 4.44 16.81 7.82
CA GLY A 122 5.37 16.41 8.87
C GLY A 122 6.31 15.26 8.46
N PRO A 123 7.40 15.04 9.23
CA PRO A 123 8.44 14.06 8.89
C PRO A 123 7.91 12.64 8.67
N LEU A 124 6.91 12.20 9.43
CA LEU A 124 6.33 10.87 9.31
C LEU A 124 5.58 10.67 7.99
N TYR A 125 4.83 11.67 7.54
CA TYR A 125 4.12 11.61 6.26
C TYR A 125 5.08 11.67 5.08
N VAL A 126 6.19 12.43 5.21
CA VAL A 126 7.28 12.42 4.22
C VAL A 126 7.93 11.04 4.15
N GLU A 127 8.24 10.43 5.29
CA GLU A 127 8.80 9.08 5.36
C GLU A 127 7.84 8.04 4.78
N ALA A 128 6.56 8.06 5.16
CA ALA A 128 5.54 7.15 4.66
C ALA A 128 5.41 7.25 3.13
N ARG A 129 5.33 8.46 2.57
CA ARG A 129 5.33 8.68 1.11
C ARG A 129 6.59 8.14 0.45
N GLY A 130 7.75 8.30 1.09
CA GLY A 130 9.02 7.75 0.61
C GLY A 130 9.01 6.24 0.40
N TYR A 131 8.24 5.49 1.20
CA TYR A 131 8.06 4.04 1.03
C TYR A 131 6.88 3.70 0.10
N LEU A 132 5.78 4.44 0.18
CA LEU A 132 4.54 4.14 -0.53
C LEU A 132 4.59 4.47 -2.02
N GLN A 133 5.33 5.52 -2.41
CA GLN A 133 5.46 5.88 -3.83
C GLN A 133 6.10 4.73 -4.64
N PRO A 134 7.24 4.13 -4.23
CA PRO A 134 7.76 2.93 -4.87
C PRO A 134 6.75 1.76 -4.90
N ALA A 135 5.99 1.54 -3.82
CA ALA A 135 5.01 0.46 -3.77
C ALA A 135 3.95 0.61 -4.88
N VAL A 136 3.36 1.80 -4.97
CA VAL A 136 2.38 2.14 -6.01
C VAL A 136 2.96 2.00 -7.41
N ASP A 137 4.19 2.45 -7.63
CA ASP A 137 4.85 2.38 -8.93
C ASP A 137 5.09 0.92 -9.37
N PHE A 138 5.58 0.07 -8.45
CA PHE A 138 5.82 -1.35 -8.73
C PHE A 138 4.52 -2.13 -8.95
N TYR A 139 3.49 -1.93 -8.14
CA TYR A 139 2.19 -2.56 -8.37
C TYR A 139 1.54 -2.07 -9.67
N GLY A 140 1.61 -0.77 -9.97
CA GLY A 140 1.12 -0.22 -11.22
C GLY A 140 1.81 -0.83 -12.44
N ARG A 141 3.13 -1.09 -12.36
CA ARG A 141 3.87 -1.83 -13.40
C ARG A 141 3.41 -3.28 -13.47
N ALA A 142 3.31 -3.98 -12.33
CA ALA A 142 2.86 -5.37 -12.27
C ALA A 142 1.49 -5.56 -12.93
N VAL A 143 0.53 -4.67 -12.63
CA VAL A 143 -0.81 -4.70 -13.24
C VAL A 143 -0.73 -4.51 -14.76
N ARG A 144 0.05 -3.53 -15.25
CA ARG A 144 0.21 -3.33 -16.70
C ARG A 144 0.83 -4.54 -17.40
N SER A 145 1.84 -5.15 -16.79
CA SER A 145 2.48 -6.36 -17.33
C SER A 145 1.52 -7.55 -17.31
N ALA A 146 0.75 -7.72 -16.24
CA ALA A 146 -0.27 -8.78 -16.13
C ALA A 146 -1.41 -8.58 -17.13
N ASP A 147 -1.86 -7.33 -17.33
CA ASP A 147 -2.89 -6.97 -18.31
C ASP A 147 -2.43 -7.31 -19.73
N ALA A 148 -1.17 -7.00 -20.08
CA ALA A 148 -0.59 -7.35 -21.37
C ALA A 148 -0.48 -8.87 -21.61
N LEU A 149 -0.38 -9.65 -20.54
CA LEU A 149 -0.31 -11.12 -20.60
C LEU A 149 -1.69 -11.79 -20.45
N GLY A 150 -2.75 -11.03 -20.15
CA GLY A 150 -4.07 -11.59 -19.82
C GLY A 150 -4.08 -12.42 -18.54
N SER A 151 -3.14 -12.17 -17.63
CA SER A 151 -2.91 -12.94 -16.40
C SER A 151 -3.20 -12.14 -15.13
N THR A 152 -4.00 -11.09 -15.23
CA THR A 152 -4.33 -10.22 -14.09
C THR A 152 -5.19 -10.96 -13.08
N THR A 153 -4.73 -10.97 -11.83
CA THR A 153 -5.42 -11.63 -10.72
C THR A 153 -6.10 -10.61 -9.81
N GLY A 154 -7.15 -11.05 -9.13
CA GLY A 154 -7.83 -10.22 -8.13
C GLY A 154 -6.91 -9.81 -6.98
N ASP A 155 -6.04 -10.72 -6.52
CA ASP A 155 -5.05 -10.43 -5.46
C ASP A 155 -4.10 -9.30 -5.84
N LEU A 156 -3.60 -9.30 -7.09
CA LEU A 156 -2.72 -8.25 -7.58
C LEU A 156 -3.45 -6.90 -7.60
N LEU A 157 -4.70 -6.88 -8.05
CA LEU A 157 -5.53 -5.67 -8.09
C LEU A 157 -5.85 -5.16 -6.68
N ALA A 158 -6.14 -6.05 -5.73
CA ALA A 158 -6.38 -5.69 -4.33
C ALA A 158 -5.14 -5.09 -3.67
N LEU A 159 -3.96 -5.68 -3.88
CA LEU A 159 -2.70 -5.13 -3.38
C LEU A 159 -2.36 -3.78 -4.02
N ALA A 160 -2.61 -3.64 -5.33
CA ALA A 160 -2.45 -2.36 -6.01
C ALA A 160 -3.40 -1.30 -5.44
N ALA A 161 -4.66 -1.66 -5.14
CA ALA A 161 -5.62 -0.77 -4.51
C ALA A 161 -5.18 -0.35 -3.10
N GLU A 162 -4.75 -1.29 -2.27
CA GLU A 162 -4.29 -1.02 -0.90
C GLU A 162 -3.09 -0.05 -0.88
N SER A 163 -2.14 -0.24 -1.81
CA SER A 163 -0.99 0.68 -1.93
C SER A 163 -1.42 2.11 -2.31
N GLN A 164 -2.42 2.24 -3.20
CA GLN A 164 -2.99 3.54 -3.59
C GLN A 164 -3.76 4.17 -2.42
N MET A 165 -4.59 3.41 -1.71
CA MET A 165 -5.30 3.90 -0.52
C MET A 165 -4.33 4.42 0.53
N SER A 166 -3.28 3.64 0.81
CA SER A 166 -2.25 3.99 1.78
C SER A 166 -1.53 5.28 1.38
N LEU A 167 -1.16 5.44 0.10
CA LEU A 167 -0.53 6.66 -0.40
C LEU A 167 -1.48 7.87 -0.37
N GLY A 168 -2.76 7.68 -0.69
CA GLY A 168 -3.79 8.72 -0.58
C GLY A 168 -3.90 9.25 0.85
N ASN A 169 -3.96 8.35 1.84
CA ASN A 169 -4.07 8.71 3.26
C ASN A 169 -2.95 9.65 3.73
N VAL A 170 -1.74 9.53 3.14
CA VAL A 170 -0.57 10.33 3.54
C VAL A 170 -0.23 11.50 2.62
N THR A 171 -0.98 11.71 1.53
CA THR A 171 -0.69 12.77 0.54
C THR A 171 -1.50 14.04 0.77
N GLY A 172 -2.74 13.91 1.26
CA GLY A 172 -3.63 15.04 1.53
C GLY A 172 -4.26 15.68 0.27
N PRO A 173 -5.38 16.42 0.44
CA PRO A 173 -6.03 17.09 -0.67
C PRO A 173 -5.19 18.20 -1.29
N PRO A 174 -5.26 18.42 -2.62
CA PRO A 174 -6.06 17.68 -3.61
C PRO A 174 -5.32 16.47 -4.23
N GLY A 175 -4.11 16.15 -3.77
CA GLY A 175 -3.27 15.13 -4.39
C GLY A 175 -3.75 13.69 -4.16
N ASP A 176 -4.48 13.47 -3.07
CA ASP A 176 -5.00 12.18 -2.63
C ASP A 176 -6.16 11.63 -3.49
N GLU A 177 -6.98 12.51 -4.08
CA GLU A 177 -8.15 12.13 -4.90
C GLU A 177 -7.80 11.15 -6.02
N ARG A 178 -6.67 11.36 -6.70
CA ARG A 178 -6.21 10.48 -7.78
C ARG A 178 -5.88 9.09 -7.27
N HIS A 179 -5.27 8.99 -6.09
CA HIS A 179 -4.91 7.73 -5.48
C HIS A 179 -6.17 6.93 -5.09
N PHE A 180 -7.14 7.57 -4.43
CA PHE A 180 -8.40 6.91 -4.08
C PHE A 180 -9.21 6.50 -5.32
N SER A 181 -9.24 7.34 -6.36
CA SER A 181 -9.89 7.00 -7.62
C SER A 181 -9.25 5.78 -8.30
N HIS A 182 -7.92 5.68 -8.28
CA HIS A 182 -7.20 4.53 -8.80
C HIS A 182 -7.47 3.27 -7.97
N ALA A 183 -7.51 3.38 -6.64
CA ALA A 183 -7.85 2.27 -5.76
C ALA A 183 -9.23 1.69 -6.10
N ILE A 184 -10.25 2.54 -6.18
CA ILE A 184 -11.62 2.11 -6.51
C ILE A 184 -11.69 1.41 -7.87
N ARG A 185 -10.97 1.93 -8.88
CA ARG A 185 -10.89 1.29 -10.19
C ARG A 185 -10.27 -0.09 -10.12
N TYR A 186 -9.21 -0.29 -9.33
CA TYR A 186 -8.63 -1.61 -9.13
C TYR A 186 -9.58 -2.56 -8.38
N LEU A 187 -10.28 -2.09 -7.36
CA LEU A 187 -11.24 -2.91 -6.61
C LEU A 187 -12.41 -3.39 -7.47
N ARG A 188 -13.00 -2.53 -8.30
CA ARG A 188 -14.03 -2.94 -9.27
C ARG A 188 -13.53 -4.00 -10.23
N ARG A 189 -12.35 -3.78 -10.81
CA ARG A 189 -11.71 -4.76 -11.69
C ARG A 189 -11.45 -6.08 -10.98
N ALA A 190 -11.15 -6.06 -9.69
CA ALA A 190 -10.93 -7.27 -8.90
C ALA A 190 -12.25 -8.04 -8.68
N GLU A 191 -13.35 -7.33 -8.41
CA GLU A 191 -14.70 -7.90 -8.26
C GLU A 191 -15.21 -8.55 -9.57
N GLU A 192 -14.77 -8.05 -10.72
CA GLU A 192 -15.06 -8.63 -12.04
C GLU A 192 -14.30 -9.95 -12.31
N ILE A 193 -13.26 -10.30 -11.52
CA ILE A 193 -12.50 -11.53 -11.70
C ILE A 193 -13.32 -12.73 -11.17
N PRO A 194 -13.64 -13.73 -12.02
CA PRO A 194 -14.43 -14.87 -11.60
C PRO A 194 -13.79 -15.66 -10.45
N GLY A 195 -14.57 -15.89 -9.38
CA GLY A 195 -14.13 -16.65 -8.21
C GLY A 195 -13.22 -15.90 -7.25
N TYR A 196 -12.89 -14.64 -7.53
CA TYR A 196 -12.22 -13.77 -6.58
C TYR A 196 -13.22 -13.06 -5.67
N THR A 197 -12.87 -12.91 -4.40
CA THR A 197 -13.66 -12.17 -3.42
C THR A 197 -12.76 -11.18 -2.72
N LEU A 198 -13.16 -9.91 -2.71
CA LEU A 198 -12.49 -8.88 -1.92
C LEU A 198 -12.57 -9.21 -0.42
N SER A 199 -11.55 -8.76 0.32
CA SER A 199 -11.63 -8.79 1.78
C SER A 199 -12.79 -7.90 2.25
N ILE A 200 -13.34 -8.21 3.43
CA ILE A 200 -14.50 -7.49 3.98
C ILE A 200 -14.25 -5.98 4.01
N TYR A 201 -13.05 -5.56 4.41
CA TYR A 201 -12.64 -4.16 4.46
C TYR A 201 -12.61 -3.50 3.07
N LEU A 202 -12.07 -4.18 2.07
CA LEU A 202 -11.99 -3.64 0.70
C LEU A 202 -13.37 -3.61 0.02
N GLN A 203 -14.21 -4.61 0.28
CA GLN A 203 -15.59 -4.60 -0.20
C GLN A 203 -16.39 -3.45 0.41
N GLN A 204 -16.26 -3.24 1.72
CA GLN A 204 -16.91 -2.12 2.40
C GLN A 204 -16.44 -0.78 1.82
N TYR A 205 -15.13 -0.60 1.65
CA TYR A 205 -14.57 0.60 1.03
C TYR A 205 -15.14 0.82 -0.39
N LEU A 206 -15.23 -0.24 -1.21
CA LEU A 206 -15.82 -0.16 -2.54
C LEU A 206 -17.31 0.21 -2.49
N ASN A 207 -18.07 -0.32 -1.54
CA ASN A 207 -19.49 0.00 -1.40
C ASN A 207 -19.71 1.47 -0.98
N ASP A 208 -18.89 1.95 -0.05
CA ASP A 208 -19.02 3.30 0.51
C ASP A 208 -18.60 4.38 -0.50
N TYR A 209 -17.48 4.16 -1.18
CA TYR A 209 -16.86 5.17 -2.03
C TYR A 209 -17.01 4.92 -3.54
N GLY A 210 -17.36 3.70 -3.93
CA GLY A 210 -17.44 3.30 -5.33
C GLY A 210 -18.33 4.21 -6.16
N ARG A 211 -19.47 4.65 -5.62
CA ARG A 211 -20.42 5.53 -6.33
C ARG A 211 -19.84 6.88 -6.78
N TYR A 212 -18.76 7.34 -6.17
CA TYR A 212 -18.16 8.66 -6.45
C TYR A 212 -17.12 8.64 -7.55
N VAL A 213 -16.72 7.46 -8.02
CA VAL A 213 -15.70 7.32 -9.07
C VAL A 213 -16.33 6.68 -10.30
N SER A 214 -16.25 7.38 -11.42
CA SER A 214 -16.70 6.88 -12.72
C SER A 214 -15.65 6.00 -13.38
#